data_AF-A0A4Q3JAV5-F1
#
_entry.id   AF-A0A4Q3JAV5-F1
#
_cell.length_a   1.000
_cell.length_b   1.000
_cell.length_c   1.000
_cell.angle_alpha   90.00
_cell.angle_beta   90.00
_cell.angle_gamma   90.00
#
_symmetry.space_group_name_H-M   'P 1'
#
loop_
_entity.id
_entity.type
_entity.pdbx_description
1 polymer ?
#
loop_
_entity_poly.entity_id
_entity_poly.type
_entity_poly.pdbx_seq_one_letter_code
_entity_poly.pdbx_strand_id
1 'polypeptide(L)'
;MIRLPSADAFLGRVSPLWRGLAAIVLLCALILAMVESRAGILRSGTEVRLATAPVDPRDLFRGDYVILGYKISTLDLSRLDGDKSFERNQRVFVRVAPGADGLAEAKGVYLA
;
A
#
# COMPACT_ATOMS: atom_id res chain seq x y z
N MET A 1 -40.02 -1.16 -22.39
CA MET A 1 -39.99 -1.12 -20.91
C MET A 1 -39.69 -2.52 -20.41
N ILE A 2 -38.44 -2.82 -20.03
CA ILE A 2 -38.01 -4.17 -19.64
C ILE A 2 -38.25 -4.33 -18.13
N ARG A 3 -39.22 -5.15 -17.72
CA ARG A 3 -39.37 -5.57 -16.33
C ARG A 3 -38.33 -6.65 -16.04
N LEU A 4 -37.33 -6.34 -15.22
CA LEU A 4 -36.46 -7.36 -14.64
C LEU A 4 -37.30 -8.21 -13.67
N PRO A 5 -37.14 -9.55 -13.68
CA PRO A 5 -37.79 -10.40 -12.69
C PRO A 5 -37.34 -9.98 -11.28
N SER A 6 -38.28 -9.92 -10.32
CA SER A 6 -37.97 -9.52 -8.94
C SER A 6 -37.07 -10.56 -8.27
N ALA A 7 -36.04 -10.10 -7.56
CA ALA A 7 -35.12 -10.96 -6.82
C ALA A 7 -35.87 -11.88 -5.83
N ASP A 8 -36.98 -11.41 -5.29
CA ASP A 8 -37.83 -12.14 -4.35
C ASP A 8 -38.45 -13.40 -4.95
N ALA A 9 -38.85 -13.38 -6.23
CA ALA A 9 -39.42 -14.54 -6.91
C ALA A 9 -38.38 -15.66 -7.12
N PHE A 10 -37.09 -15.29 -7.16
CA PHE A 10 -35.97 -16.24 -7.27
C PHE A 10 -35.56 -16.75 -5.89
N LEU A 11 -35.45 -15.86 -4.88
CA LEU A 11 -35.09 -16.22 -3.51
C LEU A 11 -36.18 -17.02 -2.77
N GLY A 12 -37.44 -16.95 -3.20
CA GLY A 12 -38.55 -17.74 -2.64
C GLY A 12 -38.53 -19.22 -3.02
N ARG A 13 -37.76 -19.62 -4.05
CA ARG A 13 -37.64 -21.04 -4.48
C ARG A 13 -36.60 -21.82 -3.67
N VAL A 14 -35.72 -21.13 -2.96
CA VAL A 14 -34.60 -21.72 -2.22
C VAL A 14 -34.93 -21.69 -0.73
N SER A 15 -34.69 -22.79 -0.01
CA SER A 15 -35.00 -22.84 1.43
C SER A 15 -34.20 -21.78 2.19
N PRO A 16 -34.76 -21.19 3.26
CA PRO A 16 -34.10 -20.14 4.03
C PRO A 16 -32.76 -20.60 4.64
N LEU A 17 -32.62 -21.90 4.93
CA LEU A 17 -31.38 -22.49 5.43
C LEU A 17 -30.24 -22.39 4.42
N TRP A 18 -30.49 -22.73 3.15
CA TRP A 18 -29.49 -22.64 2.09
C TRP A 18 -29.09 -21.19 1.80
N ARG A 19 -30.05 -20.26 1.89
CA ARG A 19 -29.77 -18.82 1.78
C ARG A 19 -28.86 -18.33 2.91
N GLY A 20 -29.16 -18.74 4.14
CA GLY A 20 -28.32 -18.43 5.31
C GLY A 20 -26.91 -18.99 5.17
N LEU A 21 -26.79 -20.26 4.75
CA LEU A 21 -25.50 -20.90 4.51
C LEU A 21 -24.70 -20.18 3.42
N ALA A 22 -25.35 -19.82 2.31
CA ALA A 22 -24.70 -19.08 1.22
C ALA A 22 -24.19 -17.71 1.68
N ALA A 23 -24.98 -16.99 2.50
CA ALA A 23 -24.57 -15.71 3.07
C ALA A 23 -23.37 -15.86 4.02
N ILE A 24 -23.36 -16.90 4.87
CA ILE A 24 -22.24 -17.20 5.78
C ILE A 24 -20.98 -17.51 4.97
N VAL A 25 -21.07 -18.39 3.97
CA VAL A 25 -19.93 -18.74 3.11
C VAL A 25 -19.40 -17.51 2.37
N LEU A 26 -20.29 -16.68 1.82
CA LEU A 26 -19.91 -15.44 1.16
C LEU A 26 -19.16 -14.50 2.10
N LEU A 27 -19.67 -14.30 3.33
CA LEU A 27 -19.03 -13.44 4.33
C LEU A 27 -17.64 -13.98 4.72
N CYS A 28 -17.54 -15.29 4.99
CA CYS A 28 -16.25 -15.93 5.29
C CYS A 28 -15.25 -15.76 4.13
N ALA A 29 -15.70 -15.94 2.88
CA ALA A 29 -14.86 -15.77 1.71
C ALA A 29 -14.36 -14.32 1.56
N LEU A 30 -15.21 -13.32 1.82
CA LEU A 30 -14.81 -11.91 1.79
C LEU A 30 -13.77 -11.59 2.86
N ILE A 31 -13.96 -12.08 4.09
CA ILE A 31 -12.98 -11.91 5.17
C ILE A 31 -11.66 -12.60 4.79
N LEU A 32 -11.73 -13.82 4.25
CA LEU A 32 -10.54 -14.56 3.83
C LEU A 32 -9.80 -13.82 2.73
N ALA A 33 -10.50 -13.26 1.73
CA ALA A 33 -9.89 -12.47 0.67
C ALA A 33 -9.19 -11.22 1.21
N MET A 34 -9.80 -10.54 2.20
CA MET A 34 -9.16 -9.43 2.89
C MET A 34 -7.88 -9.87 3.62
N VAL A 35 -7.88 -11.00 4.32
CA VAL A 35 -6.66 -11.50 5.00
C VAL A 35 -5.59 -11.89 3.98
N GLU A 36 -5.98 -12.67 2.97
CA GLU A 36 -5.10 -13.17 1.92
C GLU A 36 -4.40 -12.03 1.17
N SER A 37 -5.10 -10.92 0.92
CA SER A 37 -4.50 -9.74 0.25
C SER A 37 -3.29 -9.16 0.99
N ARG A 38 -3.21 -9.28 2.32
CA ARG A 38 -2.07 -8.81 3.13
C ARG A 38 -1.09 -9.94 3.42
N ALA A 39 -1.61 -11.13 3.74
CA ALA A 39 -0.79 -12.30 3.99
C ALA A 39 0.06 -12.69 2.76
N GLY A 40 -0.49 -12.54 1.56
CA GLY A 40 0.24 -12.74 0.31
C GLY A 40 1.44 -11.81 0.18
N ILE A 41 1.28 -10.51 0.50
CA ILE A 41 2.39 -9.54 0.49
C ILE A 41 3.46 -9.92 1.52
N LEU A 42 3.07 -10.38 2.71
CA LEU A 42 4.04 -10.79 3.73
C LEU A 42 4.77 -12.09 3.37
N ARG A 43 4.11 -13.02 2.67
CA ARG A 43 4.72 -14.31 2.29
C ARG A 43 5.62 -14.22 1.05
N SER A 44 5.23 -13.44 0.06
CA SER A 44 5.88 -13.43 -1.26
C SER A 44 6.08 -12.03 -1.83
N GLY A 45 5.88 -10.98 -1.03
CA GLY A 45 6.20 -9.62 -1.42
C GLY A 45 7.70 -9.39 -1.54
N THR A 46 8.07 -8.33 -2.26
CA THR A 46 9.45 -7.88 -2.34
C THR A 46 9.76 -6.97 -1.15
N GLU A 47 10.66 -7.40 -0.27
CA GLU A 47 11.11 -6.59 0.85
C GLU A 47 11.99 -5.42 0.35
N VAL A 48 11.67 -4.20 0.76
CA VAL A 48 12.44 -2.99 0.48
C VAL A 48 12.88 -2.37 1.80
N ARG A 49 14.16 -2.55 2.15
CA ARG A 49 14.73 -2.03 3.41
C ARG A 49 15.31 -0.64 3.18
N LEU A 50 14.79 0.39 3.83
CA LEU A 50 15.26 1.76 3.65
C LEU A 50 16.17 2.21 4.78
N ALA A 51 17.26 2.91 4.45
CA ALA A 51 18.12 3.53 5.43
C ALA A 51 17.39 4.69 6.13
N THR A 52 17.23 4.59 7.46
CA THR A 52 16.65 5.66 8.27
C THR A 52 17.67 6.80 8.47
N ALA A 53 17.15 8.00 8.62
CA ALA A 53 17.88 9.22 8.91
C ALA A 53 17.11 10.01 9.99
N PRO A 54 17.10 9.51 11.25
CA PRO A 54 16.34 10.15 12.33
C PRO A 54 16.93 11.52 12.65
N VAL A 55 16.06 12.49 12.89
CA VAL A 55 16.43 13.81 13.40
C VAL A 55 15.82 13.94 14.79
N ASP A 56 16.62 14.36 15.78
CA ASP A 56 16.20 14.62 17.17
C ASP A 56 16.11 16.14 17.41
N PRO A 57 15.05 16.81 16.92
CA PRO A 57 14.82 18.22 17.15
C PRO A 57 14.39 18.46 18.61
N ARG A 58 15.24 19.11 19.38
CA ARG A 58 14.88 19.51 20.74
C ARG A 58 13.85 20.66 20.71
N ASP A 59 12.71 20.48 21.37
CA ASP A 59 11.71 21.53 21.56
C ASP A 59 11.26 21.54 23.03
N LEU A 60 11.42 22.69 23.70
CA LEU A 60 11.08 22.88 25.12
C LEU A 60 9.61 22.58 25.43
N PHE A 61 8.71 22.73 24.45
CA PHE A 61 7.28 22.52 24.64
C PHE A 61 6.77 21.15 24.16
N ARG A 62 7.55 20.43 23.33
CA ARG A 62 7.19 19.07 22.87
C ARG A 62 7.94 17.96 23.60
N GLY A 63 8.98 18.31 24.37
CA GLY A 63 9.86 17.33 25.01
C GLY A 63 10.75 16.62 23.99
N ASP A 64 11.17 15.40 24.33
CA ASP A 64 12.01 14.58 23.46
C ASP A 64 11.16 13.87 22.39
N TYR A 65 11.44 14.14 21.12
CA TYR A 65 10.79 13.49 19.99
C TYR A 65 11.76 13.29 18.82
N VAL A 66 11.49 12.25 18.02
CA VAL A 66 12.31 11.94 16.84
C VAL A 66 11.44 12.03 15.59
N ILE A 67 11.93 12.75 14.59
CA ILE A 67 11.33 12.75 13.25
C ILE A 67 11.96 11.59 12.48
N LEU A 68 11.13 10.64 12.06
CA LEU A 68 11.56 9.53 11.21
C LEU A 68 11.78 10.03 9.77
N GLY A 69 13.03 10.29 9.44
CA GLY A 69 13.47 10.53 8.06
C GLY A 69 14.02 9.25 7.41
N TYR A 70 14.08 9.26 6.08
CA TYR A 70 14.80 8.25 5.30
C TYR A 70 15.82 8.94 4.40
N LYS A 71 16.94 8.28 4.11
CA LYS A 71 17.93 8.84 3.17
C LYS A 71 17.33 9.11 1.79
N ILE A 72 16.34 8.32 1.36
CA ILE A 72 15.67 8.49 0.07
C ILE A 72 14.70 9.69 0.03
N SER A 73 14.41 10.32 1.16
CA SER A 73 13.54 11.50 1.22
C SER A 73 14.20 12.75 0.64
N THR A 74 15.53 12.77 0.59
CA THR A 74 16.33 13.85 -0.01
C THR A 74 17.26 13.24 -1.05
N LEU A 75 17.03 13.55 -2.31
CA LEU A 75 17.71 12.94 -3.43
C LEU A 75 18.54 13.97 -4.20
N ASP A 76 19.79 13.60 -4.51
CA ASP A 76 20.61 14.35 -5.47
C ASP A 76 20.23 13.91 -6.89
N LEU A 77 19.37 14.69 -7.55
CA LEU A 77 18.87 14.40 -8.88
C LEU A 77 19.98 14.28 -9.93
N SER A 78 21.15 14.88 -9.70
CA SER A 78 22.27 14.79 -10.67
C SER A 78 22.79 13.35 -10.81
N ARG A 79 22.64 12.52 -9.77
CA ARG A 79 23.17 11.15 -9.68
C ARG A 79 22.15 10.06 -9.99
N LEU A 80 20.90 10.43 -10.31
CA LEU A 80 19.78 9.51 -10.48
C LEU A 80 19.29 9.48 -11.92
N ASP A 81 18.85 8.35 -12.43
CA ASP A 81 18.24 8.30 -13.76
C ASP A 81 16.86 8.98 -13.79
N GLY A 82 16.38 9.35 -14.97
CA GLY A 82 15.02 9.85 -15.19
C GLY A 82 14.92 11.38 -15.16
N ASP A 83 13.79 11.87 -14.66
CA ASP A 83 13.41 13.28 -14.70
C ASP A 83 14.24 14.11 -13.72
N LYS A 84 14.59 15.33 -14.13
CA LYS A 84 15.48 16.24 -13.36
C LYS A 84 14.81 17.51 -12.87
N SER A 85 13.63 17.80 -13.43
CA SER A 85 12.88 19.01 -13.14
C SER A 85 11.51 18.60 -12.63
N PHE A 86 11.14 19.15 -11.48
CA PHE A 86 9.88 18.89 -10.82
C PHE A 86 9.31 20.21 -10.29
N GLU A 87 8.00 20.31 -10.27
CA GLU A 87 7.30 21.40 -9.62
C GLU A 87 7.20 21.16 -8.11
N ARG A 88 7.05 22.25 -7.35
CA ARG A 88 6.84 22.14 -5.91
C ARG A 88 5.57 21.36 -5.61
N ASN A 89 5.64 20.44 -4.64
CA ASN A 89 4.54 19.54 -4.24
C ASN A 89 4.07 18.57 -5.33
N GLN A 90 4.87 18.36 -6.39
CA GLN A 90 4.57 17.36 -7.40
C GLN A 90 4.81 15.95 -6.86
N ARG A 91 3.90 15.02 -7.19
CA ARG A 91 4.07 13.61 -6.85
C ARG A 91 5.05 12.98 -7.85
N VAL A 92 5.99 12.20 -7.32
CA VAL A 92 7.01 11.49 -8.11
C VAL A 92 7.12 10.05 -7.63
N PHE A 93 7.54 9.16 -8.53
CA PHE A 93 7.93 7.79 -8.20
C PHE A 93 9.45 7.66 -8.18
N VAL A 94 9.96 7.01 -7.13
CA VAL A 94 11.39 6.74 -6.99
C VAL A 94 11.63 5.25 -7.25
N ARG A 95 12.46 4.95 -8.24
CA ARG A 95 12.94 3.60 -8.49
C ARG A 95 14.08 3.30 -7.54
N VAL A 96 13.96 2.20 -6.80
CA VAL A 96 14.97 1.73 -5.85
C VAL A 96 15.56 0.39 -6.30
N ALA A 97 16.81 0.15 -5.93
CA ALA A 97 17.46 -1.14 -6.12
C ALA A 97 18.18 -1.55 -4.82
N PRO A 98 18.30 -2.86 -4.52
CA PRO A 98 19.07 -3.33 -3.39
C PRO A 98 20.53 -2.86 -3.48
N GLY A 99 21.02 -2.22 -2.43
CA GLY A 99 22.42 -1.86 -2.23
C GLY A 99 23.24 -3.05 -1.71
N ALA A 100 24.57 -2.90 -1.73
CA ALA A 100 25.49 -3.94 -1.28
C ALA A 100 25.39 -4.23 0.24
N ASP A 101 24.87 -3.28 1.01
CA ASP A 101 24.63 -3.37 2.45
C ASP A 101 23.25 -3.99 2.78
N GLY A 102 22.47 -4.39 1.78
CA GLY A 102 21.12 -4.90 1.94
C GLY A 102 20.08 -3.80 2.18
N LEU A 103 20.45 -2.53 2.09
CA LEU A 103 19.53 -1.39 2.10
C LEU A 103 19.27 -0.93 0.67
N ALA A 104 18.02 -0.62 0.36
CA ALA A 104 17.62 -0.15 -0.95
C ALA A 104 18.08 1.31 -1.16
N GLU A 105 18.70 1.53 -2.31
CA GLU A 105 19.16 2.85 -2.76
C GLU A 105 18.29 3.35 -3.91
N ALA A 106 18.05 4.66 -3.95
CA ALA A 106 17.42 5.30 -5.09
C ALA A 106 18.34 5.21 -6.32
N LYS A 107 17.78 4.80 -7.47
CA LYS A 107 18.48 4.72 -8.76
C LYS A 107 17.84 5.64 -9.82
N GLY A 108 16.57 6.02 -9.67
CA GLY A 108 15.93 6.96 -10.58
C GLY A 108 14.68 7.60 -10.00
N VAL A 109 14.27 8.72 -10.59
CA VAL A 109 13.05 9.45 -10.23
C VAL A 109 12.25 9.74 -11.50
N TYR A 110 10.95 9.51 -11.44
CA TYR A 110 10.03 9.64 -12.56
C TYR A 110 8.76 10.35 -12.11
N LEU A 111 8.10 11.05 -13.03
CA LEU A 111 6.77 11.59 -12.79
C LEU A 111 5.74 10.47 -12.53
N ALA A 112 4.72 10.81 -11.72
CA ALA A 112 3.65 9.90 -11.33
C ALA A 112 2.58 9.70 -12.40
#